data_AF-A0A453BKT3-F1
#
_entry.id   AF-A0A453BKT3-F1
#
_cell.length_a   1.000
_cell.length_b   1.000
_cell.length_c   1.000
_cell.angle_alpha   90.00
_cell.angle_beta   90.00
_cell.angle_gamma   90.00
#
_symmetry.space_group_name_H-M   'P 1'
#
loop_
_entity.id
_entity.type
_entity.pdbx_description
1 polymer ?
#
loop_
_entity_poly.entity_id
_entity_poly.type
_entity_poly.pdbx_seq_one_letter_code
_entity_poly.pdbx_strand_id
1 'polypeptide(L)'
;MASLSSPWVEWAGEYTKAAQAEALPPNEWAARVATAAAAAGERGDVQFSAGLAEMLARVVLSGESSGAAPAAAWKYAEAALAARLASPALLLTLLSSRVIPQRVARPTAYRLYLELLRRHGFKLCFQMKAANSNK
;
A
#
# COMPACT_ATOMS: atom_id res chain seq x y z
N MET A 1 5.90 -19.50 8.78
CA MET A 1 5.71 -19.09 7.37
C MET A 1 6.87 -18.17 7.04
N ALA A 2 7.75 -18.60 6.14
CA ALA A 2 9.06 -18.00 5.92
C ALA A 2 8.93 -16.56 5.39
N SER A 3 9.53 -15.60 6.10
CA SER A 3 9.84 -14.27 5.56
C SER A 3 10.82 -14.46 4.40
N LEU A 4 10.29 -14.58 3.19
CA LEU A 4 11.00 -14.19 1.99
C LEU A 4 10.88 -12.67 1.88
N SER A 5 11.48 -11.93 2.83
CA SER A 5 11.67 -10.50 2.59
C SER A 5 12.76 -10.39 1.54
N SER A 6 12.31 -10.31 0.29
CA SER A 6 13.19 -10.05 -0.84
C SER A 6 14.02 -8.80 -0.49
N PRO A 7 15.34 -8.80 -0.71
CA PRO A 7 16.22 -7.73 -0.23
C PRO A 7 15.80 -6.33 -0.72
N TRP A 8 15.09 -6.27 -1.85
CA TRP A 8 14.52 -5.03 -2.37
C TRP A 8 13.32 -4.51 -1.54
N VAL A 9 12.54 -5.38 -0.89
CA VAL A 9 11.40 -5.02 -0.01
C VAL A 9 11.90 -4.39 1.28
N GLU A 10 12.98 -4.94 1.86
CA GLU A 10 13.65 -4.35 3.02
C GLU A 10 14.22 -2.96 2.67
N TRP A 11 14.91 -2.87 1.52
CA TRP A 11 15.38 -1.58 1.00
C TRP A 11 14.22 -0.58 0.81
N ALA A 12 13.09 -1.02 0.24
CA ALA A 12 11.92 -0.18 0.06
C ALA A 12 11.34 0.29 1.41
N GLY A 13 11.44 -0.53 2.47
CA GLY A 13 11.02 -0.19 3.81
C GLY A 13 11.85 0.93 4.41
N GLU A 14 13.17 0.80 4.35
CA GLU A 14 14.11 1.83 4.82
C GLU A 14 13.99 3.12 3.98
N TYR A 15 13.85 2.99 2.65
CA TYR A 15 13.63 4.12 1.76
C TYR A 15 12.31 4.84 2.05
N THR A 16 11.26 4.12 2.43
CA THR A 16 9.97 4.73 2.82
C THR A 16 10.09 5.50 4.14
N LYS A 17 10.85 4.99 5.11
CA LYS A 17 11.13 5.71 6.36
C LYS A 17 11.94 6.99 6.10
N ALA A 18 12.98 6.90 5.28
CA ALA A 18 13.78 8.06 4.86
C ALA A 18 12.92 9.09 4.12
N ALA A 19 12.09 8.64 3.18
CA ALA A 19 11.18 9.51 2.45
C ALA A 19 10.16 10.21 3.37
N GLN A 20 9.68 9.52 4.41
CA GLN A 20 8.82 10.13 5.43
C GLN A 20 9.54 11.20 6.25
N ALA A 21 10.80 10.96 6.63
CA ALA A 21 11.61 11.93 7.37
C ALA A 21 11.95 13.18 6.54
N GLU A 22 12.23 12.99 5.25
CA GLU A 22 12.56 14.06 4.31
C GLU A 22 11.32 14.71 3.65
N ALA A 23 10.12 14.25 3.99
CA ALA A 23 8.86 14.67 3.36
C ALA A 23 8.87 14.59 1.82
N LEU A 24 9.56 13.56 1.29
CA LEU A 24 9.72 13.33 -0.14
C LEU A 24 8.34 13.16 -0.81
N PRO A 25 8.09 13.78 -1.98
CA PRO A 25 6.77 13.72 -2.57
C PRO A 25 6.40 12.27 -2.98
N PRO A 26 5.16 11.79 -2.72
CA PRO A 26 4.78 10.38 -2.85
C PRO A 26 4.93 9.79 -4.27
N ASN A 27 4.79 10.64 -5.28
CA ASN A 27 4.97 10.29 -6.70
C ASN A 27 6.44 9.97 -7.03
N GLU A 28 7.40 10.74 -6.52
CA GLU A 28 8.82 10.49 -6.71
C GLU A 28 9.27 9.23 -5.98
N TRP A 29 8.76 9.02 -4.76
CA TRP A 29 8.95 7.78 -4.02
C TRP A 29 8.44 6.58 -4.83
N ALA A 30 7.21 6.65 -5.35
CA ALA A 30 6.61 5.56 -6.11
C ALA A 30 7.40 5.25 -7.40
N ALA A 31 7.88 6.26 -8.10
CA ALA A 31 8.73 6.08 -9.27
C ALA A 31 10.04 5.35 -8.93
N ARG A 32 10.71 5.74 -7.83
CA ARG A 32 11.95 5.08 -7.40
C ARG A 32 11.72 3.63 -6.99
N VAL A 33 10.67 3.37 -6.21
CA VAL A 33 10.32 2.00 -5.80
C VAL A 33 9.92 1.16 -7.02
N ALA A 34 9.22 1.73 -8.01
CA ALA A 34 8.91 1.05 -9.27
C ALA A 34 10.17 0.65 -10.04
N THR A 35 11.16 1.55 -10.13
CA THR A 35 12.43 1.26 -10.80
C THR A 35 13.23 0.16 -10.07
N ALA A 36 13.20 0.16 -8.74
CA ALA A 36 13.87 -0.86 -7.93
C ALA A 36 13.20 -2.23 -8.06
N ALA A 37 11.86 -2.27 -8.07
CA ALA A 37 11.09 -3.50 -8.30
C ALA A 37 11.34 -4.07 -9.71
N ALA A 38 11.43 -3.20 -10.73
CA ALA A 38 11.78 -3.61 -12.08
C ALA A 38 13.21 -4.16 -12.19
N ALA A 39 14.17 -3.56 -11.49
CA ALA A 39 15.56 -4.03 -11.42
C ALA A 39 15.70 -5.34 -10.65
N ALA A 40 14.84 -5.59 -9.67
CA ALA A 40 14.82 -6.82 -8.88
C ALA A 40 14.26 -8.05 -9.64
N GLY A 41 13.84 -7.90 -10.91
CA GLY A 41 13.39 -9.01 -11.74
C GLY A 41 11.94 -9.44 -11.54
N GLU A 42 11.13 -8.68 -10.79
CA GLU A 42 9.67 -8.91 -10.66
C GLU A 42 8.88 -8.50 -11.92
N ARG A 43 9.48 -8.66 -13.10
CA ARG A 43 8.86 -8.42 -14.39
C ARG A 43 8.36 -9.74 -14.99
N GLY A 44 7.43 -10.39 -14.30
CA GLY A 44 6.72 -11.56 -14.80
C GLY A 44 5.26 -11.50 -14.37
N ASP A 45 4.38 -11.16 -15.32
CA ASP A 45 2.90 -11.18 -15.39
C ASP A 45 2.00 -10.85 -14.16
N VAL A 46 2.51 -10.84 -12.94
CA VAL A 46 1.81 -10.51 -11.71
C VAL A 46 2.41 -9.21 -11.17
N GLN A 47 1.86 -8.09 -11.66
CA GLN A 47 2.28 -6.72 -11.38
C GLN A 47 2.21 -6.27 -9.90
N PHE A 48 2.02 -7.16 -8.94
CA PHE A 48 1.70 -6.79 -7.56
C PHE A 48 2.58 -7.54 -6.55
N SER A 49 3.48 -6.82 -5.87
CA SER A 49 4.29 -7.42 -4.80
C SER A 49 3.50 -7.52 -3.49
N ALA A 50 3.27 -8.76 -3.03
CA ALA A 50 2.65 -9.03 -1.74
C ALA A 50 3.52 -8.53 -0.57
N GLY A 51 4.85 -8.67 -0.69
CA GLY A 51 5.80 -8.21 0.34
C GLY A 51 5.79 -6.69 0.51
N LEU A 52 5.71 -5.95 -0.59
CA LEU A 52 5.57 -4.49 -0.56
C LEU A 52 4.25 -4.06 0.10
N ALA A 53 3.14 -4.73 -0.24
CA ALA A 53 1.83 -4.43 0.35
C ALA A 53 1.83 -4.66 1.87
N GLU A 54 2.45 -5.74 2.33
CA GLU A 54 2.57 -6.05 3.76
C GLU A 54 3.47 -5.06 4.50
N MET A 55 4.61 -4.69 3.90
CA MET A 55 5.50 -3.68 4.45
C MET A 55 4.80 -2.31 4.57
N LEU A 56 4.09 -1.88 3.53
CA LEU A 56 3.31 -0.64 3.55
C LEU A 56 2.21 -0.67 4.62
N ALA A 57 1.47 -1.78 4.72
CA ALA A 57 0.47 -1.94 5.78
C ALA A 57 1.10 -1.82 7.17
N ARG A 58 2.29 -2.42 7.39
CA ARG A 58 3.04 -2.26 8.65
C ARG A 58 3.47 -0.82 8.89
N VAL A 59 4.03 -0.14 7.89
CA VAL A 59 4.49 1.26 8.01
C VAL A 59 3.34 2.20 8.33
N VAL A 60 2.21 2.05 7.63
CA VAL A 60 0.99 2.83 7.87
C VAL A 60 0.47 2.65 9.29
N LEU A 61 0.42 1.41 9.78
CA LEU A 61 -0.08 1.10 11.12
C LEU A 61 0.91 1.46 12.25
N SER A 62 2.22 1.41 12.00
CA SER A 62 3.26 1.78 12.97
C SER A 62 3.40 3.29 13.15
N GLY A 63 3.22 4.08 12.08
CA GLY A 63 3.26 5.54 12.14
C GLY A 63 2.14 6.17 12.97
N GLU A 64 1.07 5.41 13.26
CA GLU A 64 -0.09 5.86 14.04
C GLU A 64 0.10 5.84 15.56
N SER A 65 1.23 5.33 16.07
CA SER A 65 1.57 5.41 17.50
C SER A 65 2.04 6.81 17.93
N SER A 66 2.60 7.58 16.99
CA SER A 66 3.08 8.94 17.24
C SER A 66 2.10 9.93 16.60
N GLY A 67 1.39 10.72 17.41
CA GLY A 67 0.24 11.54 17.00
C GLY A 67 0.47 12.61 15.91
N ALA A 68 1.68 12.71 15.34
CA ALA A 68 2.04 13.62 14.27
C ALA A 68 2.68 12.85 13.10
N ALA A 69 1.86 12.14 12.32
CA ALA A 69 1.99 11.93 10.87
C ALA A 69 1.24 10.69 10.33
N PRO A 70 0.02 10.32 10.79
CA PRO A 70 -0.73 9.26 10.13
C PRO A 70 -0.90 9.60 8.63
N ALA A 71 -1.20 10.85 8.28
CA ALA A 71 -1.45 11.25 6.89
C ALA A 71 -0.28 11.02 5.91
N ALA A 72 0.98 11.04 6.35
CA ALA A 72 2.12 10.90 5.44
C ALA A 72 2.25 9.47 4.91
N ALA A 73 2.20 8.48 5.80
CA ALA A 73 2.31 7.06 5.44
C ALA A 73 1.17 6.61 4.51
N TRP A 74 -0.05 7.09 4.76
CA TRP A 74 -1.22 6.80 3.93
C TRP A 74 -1.07 7.37 2.49
N LYS A 75 -0.38 8.49 2.30
CA LYS A 75 -0.10 9.06 0.97
C LYS A 75 0.86 8.18 0.15
N TYR A 76 1.86 7.58 0.78
CA TYR A 76 2.75 6.62 0.09
C TYR A 76 2.01 5.34 -0.28
N ALA A 77 1.12 4.85 0.60
CA ALA A 77 0.26 3.71 0.28
C ALA A 77 -0.64 4.00 -0.92
N GLU A 78 -1.24 5.19 -1.00
CA GLU A 78 -2.04 5.60 -2.15
C GLU A 78 -1.20 5.73 -3.43
N ALA A 79 -0.01 6.32 -3.35
CA ALA A 79 0.91 6.41 -4.48
C ALA A 79 1.36 5.03 -4.99
N ALA A 80 1.56 4.06 -4.09
CA ALA A 80 1.88 2.69 -4.46
C ALA A 80 0.75 2.01 -5.24
N LEU A 81 -0.50 2.24 -4.83
CA LEU A 81 -1.68 1.74 -5.54
C LEU A 81 -1.86 2.43 -6.90
N ALA A 82 -1.62 3.74 -6.98
CA ALA A 82 -1.67 4.48 -8.24
C ALA A 82 -0.60 4.00 -9.24
N ALA A 83 0.61 3.70 -8.75
CA ALA A 83 1.71 3.16 -9.52
C ALA A 83 1.57 1.65 -9.82
N ARG A 84 0.45 1.01 -9.40
CA ARG A 84 0.18 -0.42 -9.54
C ARG A 84 1.27 -1.32 -8.94
N LEU A 85 2.01 -0.86 -7.92
CA LEU A 85 3.08 -1.62 -7.28
C LEU A 85 2.56 -2.68 -6.30
N ALA A 86 1.38 -2.43 -5.74
CA ALA A 86 0.69 -3.33 -4.83
C ALA A 86 -0.74 -3.56 -5.30
N SER A 87 -1.25 -4.78 -5.11
CA SER A 87 -2.64 -5.09 -5.44
C SER A 87 -3.55 -4.32 -4.48
N PRO A 88 -4.51 -3.54 -4.99
CA PRO A 88 -5.47 -2.86 -4.14
C PRO A 88 -6.24 -3.82 -3.23
N ALA A 89 -6.57 -5.01 -3.73
CA ALA A 89 -7.26 -6.03 -2.94
C ALA A 89 -6.39 -6.51 -1.77
N LEU A 90 -5.10 -6.79 -2.00
CA LEU A 90 -4.18 -7.26 -0.94
C LEU A 90 -3.93 -6.18 0.11
N LEU A 91 -3.68 -4.94 -0.32
CA LEU A 91 -3.45 -3.85 0.62
C LEU A 91 -4.70 -3.57 1.48
N LEU A 92 -5.88 -3.56 0.84
CA LEU A 92 -7.15 -3.34 1.54
C LEU A 92 -7.51 -4.47 2.50
N THR A 93 -7.25 -5.74 2.17
CA THR A 93 -7.51 -6.86 3.09
C THR A 93 -6.60 -6.78 4.32
N LEU A 94 -5.30 -6.51 4.12
CA LEU A 94 -4.34 -6.36 5.22
C LEU A 94 -4.72 -5.20 6.14
N LEU A 95 -5.06 -4.03 5.58
CA LEU A 95 -5.51 -2.87 6.35
C LEU A 95 -6.84 -3.13 7.05
N SER A 96 -7.79 -3.81 6.40
CA SER A 96 -9.11 -4.11 6.99
C SER A 96 -9.01 -4.90 8.28
N SER A 97 -8.12 -5.90 8.32
CA SER A 97 -7.91 -6.77 9.48
C SER A 97 -7.36 -6.03 10.71
N ARG A 98 -6.77 -4.85 10.51
CA ARG A 98 -6.05 -4.07 11.54
C ARG A 98 -6.79 -2.79 11.91
N VAL A 99 -7.37 -2.09 10.94
CA VAL A 99 -8.06 -0.79 11.12
C VAL A 99 -9.50 -0.96 11.61
N ILE A 100 -10.25 -1.96 11.13
CA ILE A 100 -11.66 -2.17 11.52
C ILE A 100 -11.83 -2.49 13.01
N PRO A 101 -10.98 -3.32 13.65
CA PRO A 101 -11.05 -3.54 15.09
C PRO A 101 -10.76 -2.27 15.90
N GLN A 102 -9.92 -1.38 15.39
CA GLN A 102 -9.50 -0.14 16.06
C GLN A 102 -10.38 1.08 15.72
N ARG A 103 -11.52 0.88 15.05
CA ARG A 103 -12.39 1.96 14.53
C ARG A 103 -12.81 3.01 15.57
N VAL A 104 -13.02 2.59 16.81
CA VAL A 104 -13.47 3.47 17.90
C VAL A 104 -12.29 4.21 18.52
N ALA A 105 -11.15 3.52 18.68
CA ALA A 105 -9.93 4.10 19.24
C ALA A 105 -9.26 5.09 18.26
N ARG A 106 -9.44 4.89 16.94
CA ARG A 106 -8.73 5.63 15.89
C ARG A 106 -9.66 5.98 14.72
N PRO A 107 -10.59 6.93 14.90
CA PRO A 107 -11.57 7.29 13.86
C PRO A 107 -10.92 7.89 12.61
N THR A 108 -9.78 8.57 12.73
CA THR A 108 -9.06 9.19 11.60
C THR A 108 -8.49 8.14 10.64
N ALA A 109 -7.86 7.09 11.17
CA ALA A 109 -7.32 5.99 10.36
C ALA A 109 -8.44 5.23 9.65
N TYR A 110 -9.56 5.02 10.34
CA TYR A 110 -10.75 4.41 9.74
C TYR A 110 -11.33 5.27 8.60
N ARG A 111 -11.35 6.60 8.73
CA ARG A 111 -11.77 7.50 7.64
C ARG A 111 -10.84 7.40 6.42
N LEU A 112 -9.52 7.46 6.62
CA LEU A 112 -8.55 7.33 5.53
C LEU A 112 -8.65 5.97 4.83
N TYR A 113 -8.85 4.90 5.60
CA TYR A 113 -9.14 3.57 5.06
C TYR A 113 -10.40 3.57 4.18
N LEU A 114 -11.50 4.16 4.64
CA LEU A 114 -12.75 4.23 3.87
C LEU A 114 -12.60 5.07 2.59
N GLU A 115 -11.81 6.15 2.60
CA GLU A 115 -11.52 6.94 1.41
C GLU A 115 -10.73 6.14 0.37
N LEU A 116 -9.71 5.39 0.80
CA LEU A 116 -8.96 4.47 -0.06
C LEU A 116 -9.85 3.35 -0.60
N LEU A 117 -10.69 2.76 0.25
CA LEU A 117 -11.66 1.75 -0.13
C LEU A 117 -12.65 2.31 -1.16
N ARG A 118 -13.09 3.55 -1.02
CA ARG A 118 -13.97 4.22 -1.99
C ARG A 118 -13.27 4.50 -3.33
N ARG A 119 -11.97 4.80 -3.35
CA ARG A 119 -11.25 5.06 -4.62
C ARG A 119 -10.90 3.78 -5.37
N HIS A 120 -10.55 2.71 -4.64
CA HIS A 120 -10.02 1.49 -5.25
C HIS A 120 -10.96 0.28 -5.20
N GLY A 121 -11.88 0.23 -4.23
CA GLY A 121 -12.84 -0.88 -4.08
C GLY A 121 -13.90 -0.91 -5.18
N PHE A 122 -14.38 0.24 -5.64
CA PHE A 122 -15.37 0.29 -6.74
C PHE A 122 -14.78 -0.10 -8.09
N LYS A 123 -13.49 0.17 -8.34
CA LYS A 123 -12.78 -0.30 -9.54
C LYS A 123 -12.73 -1.84 -9.59
N LEU A 124 -12.59 -2.49 -8.43
CA LEU A 124 -12.60 -3.95 -8.34
C LEU A 124 -13.97 -4.54 -8.69
N CYS A 125 -15.06 -3.99 -8.10
CA CYS A 125 -16.42 -4.46 -8.36
C CYS A 125 -16.86 -4.27 -9.83
N PHE A 126 -16.42 -3.20 -10.48
CA PHE A 126 -16.73 -2.97 -11.89
C PHE A 126 -16.00 -3.94 -12.82
N GLN A 127 -14.73 -4.25 -12.56
CA GLN A 127 -13.99 -5.23 -13.36
C GLN A 127 -14.56 -6.65 -13.23
N MET A 128 -15.04 -7.03 -12.04
CA MET A 128 -15.69 -8.32 -11.82
C MET A 128 -17.01 -8.45 -12.58
N LYS A 129 -17.77 -7.36 -12.71
CA LYS A 129 -18.99 -7.32 -13.54
C LYS A 129 -18.68 -7.36 -15.04
N ALA A 130 -17.68 -6.62 -15.50
CA ALA A 130 -17.29 -6.57 -16.91
C ALA A 130 -16.72 -7.90 -17.43
N ALA A 131 -15.96 -8.63 -16.61
CA ALA A 131 -15.45 -9.96 -16.96
C ALA A 131 -16.55 -11.02 -17.13
N ASN A 132 -17.72 -10.80 -16.53
CA ASN A 132 -18.86 -11.71 -16.58
C ASN A 132 -19.83 -11.44 -17.76
N SER A 133 -19.67 -10.32 -18.47
CA SER A 133 -20.53 -9.92 -19.60
C SER A 133 -19.98 -10.30 -20.98
N ASN A 134 -18.84 -11.01 -21.07
CA ASN A 134 -18.35 -11.58 -22.33
C ASN A 134 -18.89 -13.00 -22.54
N LYS A 135 -20.22 -13.12 -22.64
CA LYS A 135 -20.90 -14.33 -23.13
C LYS A 135 -21.68 -14.01 -24.38
#